data_AF-A0A1Y3SS33-F1
#
_entry.id   AF-A0A1Y3SS33-F1
#
_cell.length_a   1.000
_cell.length_b   1.000
_cell.length_c   1.000
_cell.angle_alpha   90.00
_cell.angle_beta   90.00
_cell.angle_gamma   90.00
#
_symmetry.space_group_name_H-M   'P 1'
#
loop_
_entity.id
_entity.type
_entity.pdbx_description
1 polymer ?
#
loop_
_entity_poly.entity_id
_entity_poly.type
_entity_poly.pdbx_seq_one_letter_code
_entity_poly.pdbx_strand_id
1 'polypeptide(L)' 'MNEVERDVGLALLMRLRQRKLLSEEHYRAACCSQFFDRRSFTQYARDTPNEVMEVDQHDDH' A
#
# COMPACT_ATOMS: atom_id res chain seq x y z
N MET A 1 -10.38 -2.28 5.27
CA MET A 1 -10.36 -2.26 3.79
C MET A 1 -10.57 -3.69 3.35
N ASN A 2 -11.54 -3.95 2.49
CA ASN A 2 -11.87 -5.27 1.95
C ASN A 2 -11.18 -5.47 0.61
N GLU A 3 -11.12 -6.72 0.12
CA GLU A 3 -10.47 -7.04 -1.15
C GLU A 3 -11.02 -6.20 -2.32
N VAL A 4 -12.34 -5.99 -2.37
CA VAL A 4 -12.98 -5.15 -3.39
C VAL A 4 -12.53 -3.69 -3.29
N GLU A 5 -12.45 -3.13 -2.08
CA GLU A 5 -12.01 -1.74 -1.88
C GLU A 5 -10.53 -1.57 -2.27
N ARG A 6 -9.71 -2.58 -2.00
CA ARG A 6 -8.30 -2.64 -2.42
C ARG A 6 -8.17 -2.61 -3.94
N ASP A 7 -8.90 -3.48 -4.64
CA ASP A 7 -8.84 -3.55 -6.09
C ASP A 7 -9.35 -2.26 -6.75
N VAL A 8 -10.39 -1.65 -6.18
CA VAL A 8 -10.88 -0.34 -6.60
C VAL A 8 -9.81 0.75 -6.40
N GLY A 9 -9.14 0.76 -5.24
CA GLY A 9 -8.09 1.75 -4.98
C GLY A 9 -6.84 1.55 -5.85
N LEU A 10 -6.44 0.31 -6.14
CA LEU A 10 -5.36 0.02 -7.09
C LEU A 10 -5.73 0.49 -8.51
N ALA A 11 -6.97 0.24 -8.95
CA ALA A 11 -7.46 0.73 -10.23
C ALA A 11 -7.45 2.28 -10.29
N LEU A 12 -7.75 2.95 -9.18
CA LEU A 12 -7.68 4.40 -9.08
C LEU A 12 -6.23 4.91 -9.18
N LEU A 13 -5.29 4.30 -8.44
CA LEU A 13 -3.87 4.64 -8.50
C LEU A 13 -3.31 4.51 -9.92
N MET A 14 -3.70 3.45 -10.63
CA MET A 14 -3.28 3.24 -12.02
C MET A 14 -3.81 4.36 -12.93
N ARG A 15 -5.08 4.77 -12.77
CA ARG A 15 -5.67 5.88 -13.53
C ARG A 15 -5.00 7.23 -13.22
N LEU A 16 -4.68 7.48 -11.95
CA LEU A 16 -3.97 8.71 -11.54
C LEU A 16 -2.57 8.76 -12.16
N ARG A 17 -1.85 7.62 -12.20
CA ARG A 17 -0.56 7.51 -12.90
C ARG A 17 -0.69 7.78 -14.40
N GLN A 18 -1.69 7.18 -15.06
CA GLN A 18 -1.92 7.39 -16.50
C GLN A 18 -2.19 8.86 -16.85
N ARG A 19 -2.86 9.59 -15.95
CA ARG A 19 -3.11 11.03 -16.07
C ARG A 19 -1.91 11.89 -15.66
N LYS A 20 -0.77 11.28 -15.31
CA LYS A 20 0.44 11.94 -14.80
C LYS A 20 0.19 12.82 -13.55
N LEU A 21 -0.83 12.47 -12.76
CA LEU A 21 -1.13 13.13 -11.49
C LEU A 21 -0.29 12.58 -10.33
N LEU A 22 0.32 11.41 -10.53
CA LEU A 22 1.28 10.79 -9.62
C LEU A 22 2.58 10.53 -10.35
N SER A 23 3.70 10.85 -9.70
CA SER A 23 5.02 10.38 -10.12
C SER A 23 5.11 8.86 -9.97
N GLU A 24 6.02 8.23 -10.71
CA GLU A 24 6.25 6.78 -10.61
C GLU A 24 6.63 6.34 -9.18
N GLU A 25 7.40 7.16 -8.48
CA GLU A 25 7.75 6.97 -7.07
C GLU A 25 6.51 6.90 -6.17
N HIS A 26 5.67 7.94 -6.21
CA HIS A 26 4.43 8.00 -5.43
C HIS A 26 3.47 6.85 -5.76
N TYR A 27 3.37 6.46 -7.03
CA TYR A 27 2.56 5.32 -7.45
C TYR A 27 3.08 4.00 -6.85
N ARG A 28 4.40 3.76 -6.91
CA ARG A 28 5.02 2.56 -6.33
C ARG A 28 4.87 2.53 -4.82
N ALA A 29 5.14 3.65 -4.13
CA ALA A 29 4.99 3.75 -2.69
C ALA A 29 3.54 3.47 -2.24
N ALA A 30 2.55 4.00 -2.97
CA ALA A 30 1.14 3.74 -2.68
C ALA A 30 0.78 2.25 -2.90
N CYS A 31 1.22 1.65 -4.00
CA CYS A 31 0.97 0.22 -4.29
C CYS A 31 1.58 -0.72 -3.23
N CYS A 32 2.76 -0.37 -2.69
CA CYS A 32 3.45 -1.15 -1.67
C CYS A 32 3.03 -0.79 -0.23
N SER A 33 2.08 0.13 -0.04
CA SER A 33 1.60 0.47 1.30
C SER A 33 0.83 -0.70 1.93
N GLN A 34 0.80 -0.77 3.26
CA GLN A 34 0.12 -1.83 3.99
C GLN A 34 -1.35 -2.07 3.62
N PHE A 35 -2.02 -1.08 3.03
CA PHE A 35 -3.44 -1.13 2.64
C PHE A 35 -3.66 -1.73 1.25
N PHE A 36 -2.67 -1.57 0.36
CA PHE A 36 -2.73 -2.01 -1.03
C PHE A 36 -1.86 -3.23 -1.31
N ASP A 37 -0.83 -3.46 -0.49
CA ASP A 37 0.04 -4.61 -0.60
C ASP A 37 -0.70 -5.89 -0.21
N ARG A 38 -0.76 -6.85 -1.14
CA ARG A 38 -1.49 -8.10 -0.96
C ARG A 38 -0.88 -8.99 0.14
N ARG A 39 0.43 -8.90 0.40
CA ARG A 39 1.13 -9.70 1.44
C ARG A 39 0.77 -9.17 2.83
N SER A 40 0.81 -7.85 3.02
CA SER A 40 0.36 -7.22 4.26
C SER A 40 -1.15 -7.40 4.47
N PHE A 41 -1.94 -7.33 3.40
CA PHE A 41 -3.39 -7.50 3.47
C PHE A 41 -3.82 -8.91 3.92
N THR A 42 -3.11 -9.95 3.47
CA THR A 42 -3.39 -11.33 3.94
C THR A 42 -3.07 -11.55 5.41
N GLN A 43 -2.15 -10.77 5.99
CA GLN A 43 -1.89 -10.78 7.44
C GLN A 43 -3.02 -10.08 8.20
N TYR A 44 -3.50 -8.92 7.72
CA TYR A 44 -4.65 -8.23 8.30
C TYR A 44 -5.98 -9.02 8.21
N ALA A 45 -6.15 -9.84 7.18
CA ALA A 45 -7.34 -10.68 7.02
C ALA A 45 -7.33 -11.93 7.91
N ARG A 46 -6.15 -12.34 8.42
CA ARG A 46 -6.00 -13.54 9.25
C ARG A 46 -5.81 -13.21 10.73
N ASP A 47 -5.23 -12.05 11.05
CA ASP A 47 -4.86 -11.65 12.41
C ASP A 47 -5.18 -10.17 12.65
N THR A 48 -6.38 -9.87 13.13
CA THR A 48 -6.52 -8.86 14.18
C THR A 48 -6.31 -9.61 15.49
N PRO A 49 -5.14 -9.49 16.15
CA PRO A 49 -4.73 -8.23 16.76
C PRO A 49 -3.25 -7.84 16.55
N ASN A 50 -3.05 -6.57 16.16
CA ASN A 50 -2.06 -5.64 16.72
C ASN A 50 -0.64 -6.14 17.01
N GLU A 51 0.23 -6.19 16.01
CA GLU A 51 1.68 -6.01 16.23
C GLU A 51 2.27 -5.04 15.21
N VAL A 52 2.64 -3.87 15.77
CA VAL A 52 3.58 -2.85 15.30
C VAL A 52 4.46 -3.27 14.11
N MET A 53 4.24 -2.62 12.97
CA MET A 53 5.22 -2.58 11.90
C MET A 53 6.27 -1.54 12.28
N GLU A 54 7.39 -2.00 12.86
CA GLU A 54 8.58 -1.19 13.04
C GLU A 54 9.07 -0.74 11.66
N VAL A 55 8.86 0.54 11.36
CA VAL A 55 9.51 1.24 10.26
C VAL A 55 10.91 1.54 10.75
N ASP A 56 11.85 0.65 10.42
CA ASP A 56 13.28 0.89 10.63
C ASP A 56 13.69 2.04 9.69
N GLN A 57 13.59 3.26 10.23
CA GLN A 57 14.37 4.39 9.77
C GLN A 57 15.79 4.16 10.25
N HIS A 58 16.72 3.98 9.33
CA HIS A 58 18.10 4.38 9.60
C HIS A 58 18.74 4.98 8.37
N ASP A 59 18.65 6.31 8.36
CA ASP A 59 19.57 7.24 7.73
C ASP A 59 20.83 7.38 8.64
N ASP A 60 21.97 7.69 8.02
CA ASP A 60 23.24 8.18 8.58
C ASP A 60 24.18 7.22 9.38
N HIS A 61 25.22 6.70 8.72
CA HIS A 61 26.63 7.14 8.89
C HIS A 61 27.57 6.52 7.83
#